data_AF-A0A352BRQ9-F1
#
_entry.id   AF-A0A352BRQ9-F1
#
_cell.length_a   1.000
_cell.length_b   1.000
_cell.length_c   1.000
_cell.angle_alpha   90.00
_cell.angle_beta   90.00
_cell.angle_gamma   90.00
#
_symmetry.space_group_name_H-M   'P 1'
#
loop_
_entity.id
_entity.type
_entity.pdbx_description
1 polymer ?
#
loop_
_entity_poly.entity_id
_entity_poly.type
_entity_poly.pdbx_seq_one_letter_code
_entity_poly.pdbx_strand_id
1 'polypeptide(L)'
;MKYFLTIMGLLIGLSVQAQIQDAWIYFLDKENVEASINNPITILTQEALDRKAMHSVVIDARDVPVTEAYIQEVKNSPGITYWAKSKWMNCVYVQGTV
;
A
#
# COMPACT_ATOMS: atom_id res chain seq x y z
N MET A 1 51.86 -4.60 -0.47
CA MET A 1 51.09 -3.65 0.37
C MET A 1 50.40 -2.53 -0.42
N LYS A 2 50.99 -1.98 -1.49
CA LYS A 2 50.43 -0.85 -2.27
C LYS A 2 48.98 -1.05 -2.76
N TYR A 3 48.61 -2.25 -3.21
CA TYR A 3 47.26 -2.53 -3.73
C TYR A 3 46.26 -3.00 -2.67
N PHE A 4 46.73 -3.33 -1.45
CA PHE A 4 45.89 -3.90 -0.40
C PHE A 4 44.85 -2.89 0.10
N LEU A 5 45.26 -1.63 0.31
CA LEU A 5 44.37 -0.54 0.67
C LEU A 5 43.35 -0.23 -0.43
N THR A 6 43.75 -0.34 -1.69
CA THR A 6 42.87 -0.10 -2.85
C THR A 6 41.81 -1.19 -2.97
N ILE A 7 42.21 -2.45 -2.81
CA ILE A 7 41.30 -3.61 -2.83
C ILE A 7 40.36 -3.55 -1.63
N MET A 8 40.84 -3.17 -0.46
CA MET A 8 40.00 -3.02 0.74
C MET A 8 38.97 -1.89 0.59
N GLY A 9 39.36 -0.75 0.03
CA GLY A 9 38.43 0.34 -0.28
C GLY A 9 37.35 -0.06 -1.31
N LEU A 10 37.73 -0.84 -2.33
CA LEU A 10 36.79 -1.36 -3.33
C LEU A 10 35.77 -2.33 -2.72
N LEU A 11 36.21 -3.23 -1.83
CA LEU A 11 35.32 -4.19 -1.16
C LEU A 11 34.33 -3.51 -0.20
N ILE A 12 34.73 -2.43 0.47
CA ILE A 12 33.83 -1.65 1.34
C ILE A 12 32.76 -0.93 0.51
N GLY A 13 33.13 -0.34 -0.64
CA GLY A 13 32.19 0.38 -1.50
C GLY A 13 31.05 -0.48 -2.07
N LEU A 14 31.28 -1.77 -2.27
CA LEU A 14 30.26 -2.71 -2.78
C LEU A 14 29.16 -3.03 -1.73
N SER A 15 29.37 -2.70 -0.45
CA SER A 15 28.43 -3.04 0.63
C SER A 15 27.35 -1.98 0.91
N VAL A 16 27.33 -0.85 0.20
CA VAL A 16 26.53 0.34 0.58
C VAL A 16 25.17 0.46 -0.14
N GLN A 17 24.76 -0.52 -0.97
CA GLN A 17 23.65 -0.34 -1.93
C GLN A 17 22.31 -1.05 -1.58
N ALA A 18 22.05 -1.43 -0.32
CA ALA A 18 20.89 -2.29 0.02
C ALA A 18 19.92 -1.76 1.10
N GLN A 19 19.83 -0.44 1.31
CA GLN A 19 19.07 0.11 2.44
C GLN A 19 17.58 0.34 2.17
N ILE A 20 17.14 0.37 0.91
CA ILE A 20 15.74 0.64 0.55
C ILE A 20 15.08 -0.68 0.10
N GLN A 21 13.94 -1.00 0.70
CA GLN A 21 13.15 -2.16 0.35
C GLN A 21 11.71 -1.77 0.02
N ASP A 22 11.24 -2.20 -1.13
CA ASP A 22 9.85 -2.04 -1.56
C ASP A 22 8.98 -3.14 -0.96
N ALA A 23 7.83 -2.76 -0.40
CA ALA A 23 6.90 -3.72 0.19
C ALA A 23 5.44 -3.35 -0.09
N TRP A 24 4.60 -4.38 -0.20
CA TRP A 24 3.15 -4.26 -0.10
C TRP A 24 2.70 -4.75 1.26
N ILE A 25 1.99 -3.89 1.99
CA ILE A 25 1.40 -4.23 3.28
C ILE A 25 -0.07 -4.55 3.05
N TYR A 26 -0.43 -5.83 3.20
CA TYR A 26 -1.81 -6.29 3.10
C TYR A 26 -2.51 -6.22 4.44
N PHE A 27 -3.71 -5.63 4.46
CA PHE A 27 -4.57 -5.58 5.64
C PHE A 27 -5.53 -6.77 5.63
N LEU A 28 -5.79 -7.31 6.82
CA LEU A 28 -6.67 -8.47 6.99
C LEU A 28 -8.15 -8.10 6.75
N ASP A 29 -8.55 -6.92 7.21
CA ASP A 29 -9.93 -6.47 7.21
C ASP A 29 -10.07 -5.00 6.75
N LYS A 30 -11.32 -4.55 6.70
CA LYS A 30 -11.73 -3.16 6.45
C LYS A 30 -12.78 -2.79 7.46
N GLU A 31 -12.77 -1.54 7.90
CA GLU A 31 -13.77 -1.04 8.83
C GLU A 31 -15.04 -0.62 8.08
N ASN A 32 -16.19 -0.64 8.77
CA ASN A 32 -17.46 -0.11 8.27
C ASN A 32 -17.93 -0.68 6.91
N VAL A 33 -17.57 -1.93 6.61
CA VAL A 33 -17.94 -2.60 5.35
C VAL A 33 -19.46 -2.65 5.17
N GLU A 34 -20.20 -3.10 6.18
CA GLU A 34 -21.66 -3.21 6.12
C GLU A 34 -22.33 -1.84 5.94
N ALA A 35 -21.90 -0.82 6.68
CA ALA A 35 -22.41 0.54 6.55
C ALA A 35 -22.16 1.12 5.15
N SER A 36 -21.01 0.82 4.55
CA SER A 36 -20.63 1.26 3.21
C SER A 36 -21.45 0.56 2.13
N ILE A 37 -21.71 -0.75 2.28
CA ILE A 37 -22.54 -1.52 1.35
C ILE A 37 -24.01 -1.07 1.42
N ASN A 38 -24.51 -0.76 2.63
CA ASN A 38 -25.88 -0.28 2.83
C ASN A 38 -26.09 1.15 2.31
N ASN A 39 -25.03 1.96 2.22
CA ASN A 39 -25.07 3.33 1.69
C ASN A 39 -23.99 3.55 0.62
N PRO A 40 -24.05 2.86 -0.53
CA PRO A 40 -22.90 2.76 -1.44
C PRO A 40 -22.55 4.07 -2.16
N ILE A 41 -23.43 5.06 -2.14
CA ILE A 41 -23.16 6.42 -2.64
C ILE A 41 -22.04 7.11 -1.85
N THR A 42 -21.70 6.65 -0.64
CA THR A 42 -20.57 7.19 0.14
C THR A 42 -19.21 6.73 -0.39
N ILE A 43 -19.17 5.62 -1.14
CA ILE A 43 -17.93 5.01 -1.65
C ILE A 43 -17.88 4.91 -3.18
N LEU A 44 -19.02 5.04 -3.86
CA LEU A 44 -19.16 4.97 -5.31
C LEU A 44 -19.91 6.19 -5.83
N THR A 45 -19.55 6.66 -7.02
CA THR A 45 -20.31 7.71 -7.73
C THR A 45 -21.63 7.15 -8.26
N GLN A 46 -22.62 8.02 -8.50
CA GLN A 46 -23.91 7.59 -9.08
C GLN A 46 -23.72 6.84 -10.41
N GLU A 47 -22.84 7.33 -11.29
CA GLU A 47 -22.50 6.67 -12.55
C GLU A 47 -21.98 5.22 -12.35
N ALA A 48 -21.19 4.99 -11.30
CA ALA A 48 -20.67 3.66 -10.99
C ALA A 48 -21.78 2.73 -10.46
N LEU A 49 -22.72 3.24 -9.69
CA LEU A 49 -23.90 2.50 -9.22
C LEU A 49 -24.79 2.10 -10.40
N ASP A 50 -25.10 3.05 -11.29
CA ASP A 50 -25.94 2.81 -12.46
C ASP A 50 -25.30 1.76 -13.39
N ARG A 51 -23.99 1.85 -13.63
CA ARG A 51 -23.25 0.86 -14.41
C ARG A 51 -23.30 -0.53 -13.78
N LYS A 52 -23.14 -0.63 -12.46
CA LYS A 52 -23.24 -1.92 -11.75
C LYS A 52 -24.65 -2.51 -11.84
N ALA A 53 -25.68 -1.68 -11.64
CA ALA A 53 -27.08 -2.10 -11.79
C ALA A 53 -27.38 -2.61 -13.21
N MET A 54 -26.92 -1.87 -14.23
CA MET A 54 -27.06 -2.26 -15.64
C MET A 54 -26.42 -3.61 -15.95
N HIS A 55 -25.27 -3.91 -15.32
CA HIS A 55 -24.56 -5.18 -15.51
C HIS A 55 -24.89 -6.24 -14.48
N SER A 56 -25.89 -6.02 -13.62
CA SER A 56 -26.25 -6.95 -12.52
C SER A 56 -25.06 -7.33 -11.63
N VAL A 57 -24.13 -6.39 -11.41
CA VAL A 57 -22.95 -6.57 -10.55
C VAL A 57 -23.31 -6.14 -9.13
N VAL A 58 -23.22 -7.08 -8.20
CA VAL A 58 -23.45 -6.83 -6.77
C VAL A 58 -22.35 -5.93 -6.20
N ILE A 59 -22.74 -5.02 -5.31
CA ILE A 59 -21.80 -4.21 -4.52
C ILE A 59 -21.41 -5.02 -3.30
N ASP A 60 -20.11 -5.24 -3.11
CA ASP A 60 -19.59 -6.05 -2.01
C ASP A 60 -18.35 -5.44 -1.35
N ALA A 61 -17.75 -6.18 -0.41
CA ALA A 61 -16.59 -5.72 0.37
C ALA A 61 -15.35 -5.35 -0.49
N ARG A 62 -15.29 -5.76 -1.76
CA ARG A 62 -14.21 -5.40 -2.68
C ARG A 62 -14.33 -3.96 -3.17
N ASP A 63 -15.55 -3.41 -3.23
CA ASP A 63 -15.80 -2.02 -3.59
C ASP A 63 -15.51 -1.04 -2.44
N VAL A 64 -15.45 -1.55 -1.20
CA VAL A 64 -15.14 -0.73 -0.03
C VAL A 64 -13.65 -0.33 -0.07
N PRO A 65 -13.32 0.96 0.10
CA PRO A 65 -11.93 1.42 0.09
C PRO A 65 -11.14 0.89 1.30
N VAL A 66 -9.81 0.91 1.18
CA VAL A 66 -8.91 0.61 2.31
C VAL A 66 -9.17 1.59 3.46
N THR A 67 -9.24 1.07 4.70
CA THR A 67 -9.41 1.86 5.92
C THR A 67 -8.33 2.92 6.05
N GLU A 68 -8.71 4.19 6.10
CA GLU A 68 -7.74 5.29 6.15
C GLU A 68 -6.97 5.31 7.48
N ALA A 69 -7.57 4.87 8.60
CA ALA A 69 -6.88 4.76 9.88
C ALA A 69 -5.63 3.86 9.80
N TYR A 70 -5.73 2.69 9.17
CA TYR A 70 -4.59 1.78 8.97
C TYR A 70 -3.50 2.43 8.11
N ILE A 71 -3.88 3.22 7.11
CA ILE A 71 -2.92 3.97 6.28
C ILE A 71 -2.17 5.01 7.12
N GLN A 72 -2.86 5.67 8.05
CA GLN A 72 -2.22 6.63 8.95
C GLN A 72 -1.24 5.95 9.91
N GLU A 73 -1.56 4.77 10.44
CA GLU A 73 -0.63 3.99 11.25
C GLU A 73 0.63 3.61 10.48
N VAL A 74 0.49 3.17 9.22
CA VAL A 74 1.62 2.87 8.35
C VAL A 74 2.46 4.11 8.08
N LYS A 75 1.84 5.27 7.80
CA LYS A 75 2.55 6.54 7.58
C LYS A 75 3.34 7.01 8.81
N ASN A 76 2.85 6.70 10.00
CA ASN A 76 3.49 7.07 11.25
C ASN A 76 4.58 6.09 11.70
N SER A 77 4.75 4.97 10.98
CA SER A 77 5.75 3.96 11.32
C SER A 77 7.17 4.43 10.99
N PRO A 78 8.11 4.41 11.94
CA PRO A 78 9.49 4.82 11.70
C PRO A 78 10.15 4.00 10.59
N GLY A 79 10.93 4.67 9.74
CA GLY A 79 11.63 4.02 8.62
C GLY A 79 10.72 3.61 7.46
N ILE A 80 9.43 3.97 7.47
CA ILE A 80 8.49 3.67 6.39
C ILE A 80 8.12 4.95 5.63
N THR A 81 8.27 4.91 4.31
CA THR A 81 7.79 5.92 3.37
C THR A 81 6.56 5.38 2.65
N TYR A 82 5.41 6.02 2.84
CA TYR A 82 4.18 5.69 2.13
C TYR A 82 4.16 6.28 0.72
N TRP A 83 3.76 5.47 -0.27
CA TRP A 83 3.64 5.92 -1.66
C TRP A 83 2.20 5.92 -2.16
N ALA A 84 1.48 4.80 -2.00
CA ALA A 84 0.13 4.68 -2.57
C ALA A 84 -0.70 3.59 -1.87
N LYS A 85 -2.02 3.71 -1.98
CA LYS A 85 -2.98 2.65 -1.65
C LYS A 85 -3.48 1.99 -2.93
N SER A 86 -3.68 0.67 -2.88
CA SER A 86 -4.21 -0.07 -4.04
C SER A 86 -5.69 0.21 -4.24
N LYS A 87 -6.11 0.33 -5.50
CA LYS A 87 -7.53 0.43 -5.88
C LYS A 87 -8.23 -0.94 -5.86
N TRP A 88 -7.47 -2.02 -6.05
CA TRP A 88 -7.99 -3.36 -6.28
C TRP A 88 -7.74 -4.31 -5.11
N MET A 89 -6.67 -4.08 -4.36
CA MET A 89 -6.25 -4.91 -3.23
C MET A 89 -6.43 -4.14 -1.92
N ASN A 90 -6.63 -4.87 -0.82
CA ASN A 90 -6.63 -4.29 0.52
C ASN A 90 -5.20 -4.06 1.01
N CYS A 91 -4.43 -3.21 0.33
CA CYS A 91 -3.02 -3.00 0.64
C CYS A 91 -2.50 -1.59 0.31
N VAL A 92 -1.32 -1.29 0.86
CA VAL A 92 -0.52 -0.10 0.53
C VAL A 92 0.86 -0.48 0.04
N TYR A 93 1.40 0.34 -0.87
CA TYR A 93 2.78 0.30 -1.30
C TYR A 93 3.61 1.28 -0.47
N VAL A 94 4.70 0.76 0.07
CA VAL A 94 5.64 1.49 0.90
C VAL A 94 7.08 1.17 0.54
N GLN A 95 7.98 2.04 0.95
CA GLN A 95 9.41 1.79 1.00
C GLN A 95 9.91 1.83 2.44
N GLY A 96 10.60 0.78 2.85
CA GLY A 96 11.31 0.73 4.12
C GLY A 96 12.76 1.16 3.94
N THR A 97 13.29 1.93 4.90
CA THR A 97 14.72 2.21 5.05
C THR A 97 15.19 1.68 6.39
N VAL A 98 16.28 0.89 6.39
CA VAL A 98 16.96 0.44 7.62
C VAL A 98 17.89 1.52 8.13
#